data_AF-A0A3Q9SF57-F1
#
_entry.id   AF-A0A3Q9SF57-F1
#
_cell.length_a   1.000
_cell.length_b   1.000
_cell.length_c   1.000
_cell.angle_alpha   90.00
_cell.angle_beta   90.00
_cell.angle_gamma   90.00
#
_symmetry.space_group_name_H-M   'P 1'
#
loop_
_entity.id
_entity.type
_entity.pdbx_description
1 polymer ?
#
loop_
_entity_poly.entity_id
_entity_poly.type
_entity_poly.pdbx_seq_one_letter_code
_entity_poly.pdbx_strand_id
1 'polypeptide(L)' 'MGLFNSISAWNATRIEKHRASMEEKGLCPDCYGRGYSSFVPTEYHFSDIHDCPGCNGTGAYADWAAMNGQQM' A
#
# COMPACT_ATOMS: atom_id res chain seq x y z
N MET A 1 -30.25 -6.58 -0.92
CA MET A 1 -29.53 -7.52 -0.05
C MET A 1 -29.03 -8.69 -0.87
N GLY A 2 -27.71 -8.83 -1.07
CA GLY A 2 -27.14 -9.96 -1.83
C GLY A 2 -25.82 -9.60 -2.50
N LEU A 3 -25.86 -9.01 -3.71
CA LEU A 3 -24.66 -8.86 -4.55
C LEU A 3 -23.69 -7.75 -4.14
N PHE A 4 -24.16 -6.53 -3.84
CA PHE A 4 -23.27 -5.41 -3.50
C PHE A 4 -22.50 -5.68 -2.20
N ASN A 5 -23.12 -6.37 -1.25
CA ASN A 5 -22.47 -6.79 0.00
C ASN A 5 -21.41 -7.88 -0.25
N SER A 6 -21.68 -8.86 -1.13
CA SER A 6 -20.69 -9.90 -1.45
C SER A 6 -19.48 -9.34 -2.21
N ILE A 7 -19.69 -8.36 -3.11
CA ILE A 7 -18.60 -7.71 -3.86
C ILE A 7 -17.75 -6.86 -2.92
N SER A 8 -18.38 -6.10 -2.00
CA SER A 8 -17.68 -5.33 -0.97
C SER A 8 -16.85 -6.22 -0.06
N ALA A 9 -17.44 -7.30 0.45
CA ALA A 9 -16.75 -8.26 1.32
C ALA A 9 -15.54 -8.91 0.63
N TRP A 10 -15.68 -9.29 -0.65
CA TRP A 10 -14.56 -9.84 -1.41
C TRP A 10 -13.42 -8.84 -1.61
N ASN A 11 -13.75 -7.56 -1.84
CA ASN A 11 -12.74 -6.52 -1.96
C ASN A 11 -11.99 -6.29 -0.64
N ALA A 12 -12.71 -6.24 0.48
CA ALA A 12 -12.12 -6.14 1.81
C ALA A 12 -11.18 -7.33 2.10
N THR A 13 -11.64 -8.57 1.87
CA THR A 13 -10.81 -9.77 2.04
C THR A 13 -9.57 -9.77 1.15
N ARG A 14 -9.66 -9.25 -0.08
CA ARG A 14 -8.48 -9.10 -0.94
C ARG A 14 -7.44 -8.14 -0.36
N ILE A 15 -7.89 -6.98 0.10
CA ILE A 15 -7.02 -5.95 0.68
C ILE A 15 -6.36 -6.48 1.95
N GLU A 16 -7.11 -7.15 2.82
CA GLU A 16 -6.58 -7.80 4.03
C GLU A 16 -5.54 -8.87 3.69
N LYS A 17 -5.81 -9.74 2.70
CA LYS A 17 -4.85 -10.76 2.25
C LYS A 17 -3.56 -10.15 1.71
N HIS A 18 -3.67 -9.07 0.94
CA HIS A 18 -2.50 -8.33 0.45
C HIS A 18 -1.68 -7.76 1.61
N ARG A 19 -2.34 -7.08 2.55
CA ARG A 19 -1.72 -6.53 3.76
C ARG A 19 -1.02 -7.63 4.56
N ALA A 20 -1.67 -8.76 4.82
CA ALA A 20 -1.09 -9.89 5.54
C ALA A 20 0.13 -10.47 4.82
N SER A 21 0.08 -10.64 3.49
CA SER A 21 1.24 -11.13 2.73
C SER A 21 2.42 -10.14 2.75
N MET A 22 2.14 -8.85 2.80
CA MET A 22 3.16 -7.81 2.90
C MET A 22 3.75 -7.70 4.30
N GLU A 23 2.91 -7.88 5.33
CA GLU A 23 3.31 -8.01 6.73
C GLU A 23 4.27 -9.18 6.93
N GLU A 24 3.93 -10.37 6.41
CA GLU A 24 4.79 -11.56 6.45
C GLU A 24 6.16 -11.33 5.79
N LYS A 25 6.21 -10.49 4.75
CA LYS A 25 7.45 -10.12 4.05
C LYS A 25 8.18 -8.95 4.72
N GLY A 26 7.56 -8.27 5.69
CA GLY A 26 8.09 -7.06 6.31
C GLY A 26 8.12 -5.85 5.38
N LEU A 27 7.36 -5.86 4.28
CA LEU A 27 7.37 -4.81 3.25
C LEU A 27 6.14 -3.90 3.34
N CYS A 28 6.32 -2.62 3.01
CA CYS A 28 5.21 -1.68 2.91
C CYS A 28 4.25 -2.10 1.78
N PRO A 29 2.94 -2.25 2.06
CA PRO A 29 1.95 -2.70 1.07
C PRO A 29 1.64 -1.67 -0.02
N ASP A 30 1.92 -0.38 0.22
CA ASP A 30 1.66 0.70 -0.73
C ASP A 30 2.74 0.79 -1.81
N CYS A 31 4.02 0.73 -1.43
CA CYS A 31 5.15 0.79 -2.37
C CYS A 31 5.76 -0.57 -2.69
N TYR A 32 5.24 -1.66 -2.12
CA TYR A 32 5.77 -3.03 -2.27
C TYR A 32 7.22 -3.15 -1.81
N GLY A 33 7.60 -2.41 -0.76
CA GLY A 33 8.97 -2.40 -0.26
C GLY A 33 9.94 -1.44 -0.96
N ARG A 34 9.48 -0.69 -1.96
CA ARG A 34 10.38 0.21 -2.74
C ARG A 34 10.78 1.48 -2.00
N GLY A 35 10.01 1.93 -1.01
CA GLY A 35 10.25 3.18 -0.32
C GLY A 35 9.74 4.42 -1.08
N TYR A 36 9.66 4.39 -2.40
CA TYR A 36 9.13 5.48 -3.23
C TYR A 36 7.92 5.04 -4.05
N SER A 37 7.10 6.01 -4.47
CA SER A 37 6.08 5.75 -5.48
C SER A 37 6.77 5.67 -6.85
N SER A 38 6.68 4.50 -7.49
CA SER A 38 7.28 4.30 -8.81
C SER A 38 6.36 4.93 -9.86
N PHE A 39 6.24 6.26 -9.87
CA PHE A 39 5.70 6.93 -11.04
C PHE A 39 6.77 6.83 -12.13
N VAL A 40 6.43 6.15 -13.23
CA VAL A 40 7.32 6.06 -14.39
C VAL A 40 7.25 7.41 -15.09
N PRO A 41 8.33 8.23 -15.10
CA PRO A 41 8.30 9.47 -15.84
C PRO A 41 8.14 9.13 -17.32
N THR A 42 7.06 9.61 -17.94
CA THR A 42 6.96 9.62 -19.39
C THR A 42 7.80 10.77 -19.92
N GLU A 43 8.16 10.73 -21.21
CA GLU A 43 8.98 11.79 -21.83
C GLU A 43 8.38 13.21 -21.69
N TYR A 44 7.07 13.31 -21.42
CA TYR A 44 6.34 14.57 -21.20
C TYR A 44 5.95 14.83 -19.74
N HIS A 45 6.27 13.92 -18.82
CA HIS A 45 5.92 14.06 -17.40
C HIS A 45 7.07 13.59 -16.51
N PHE A 46 7.95 14.52 -16.19
CA PHE A 46 8.91 14.37 -15.11
C PHE A 46 8.16 14.63 -13.79
N SER A 47 7.65 13.58 -13.16
CA SER A 47 7.24 13.66 -11.75
C SER A 47 8.47 13.41 -10.89
N ASP A 48 8.67 14.23 -9.87
CA ASP A 48 9.68 13.93 -8.85
C ASP A 48 9.39 12.55 -8.23
N ILE A 49 10.45 11.77 -8.04
CA ILE A 49 10.35 10.48 -7.35
C ILE A 49 10.05 10.82 -5.89
N HIS A 50 8.78 10.79 -5.52
CA HIS A 50 8.35 11.04 -4.17
C HIS A 50 8.43 9.78 -3.32
N ASP A 51 8.89 9.97 -2.09
CA ASP A 51 8.81 8.98 -1.03
C ASP A 51 7.38 8.47 -0.88
N CYS A 52 7.25 7.18 -0.63
CA CYS A 52 5.95 6.56 -0.42
C CYS A 52 5.33 7.18 0.83
N PRO A 53 4.16 7.83 0.73
CA PRO A 53 3.55 8.50 1.88
C PRO A 53 3.11 7.51 2.96
N GLY A 54 2.88 6.25 2.57
CA GLY A 54 2.47 5.19 3.48
C GLY A 54 3.58 4.74 4.43
N CYS A 55 4.85 4.80 4.03
CA CYS A 55 5.99 4.39 4.87
C CYS A 55 7.11 5.44 4.95
N ASN A 56 6.84 6.66 4.48
CA ASN A 56 7.75 7.80 4.45
C ASN A 56 9.15 7.50 3.90
N GLY A 57 9.24 6.79 2.77
CA GLY A 57 10.54 6.51 2.13
C GLY A 57 11.21 5.19 2.55
N THR A 58 10.80 4.60 3.66
CA THR A 58 11.52 3.45 4.26
C THR A 58 11.32 2.14 3.52
N GLY A 59 10.12 1.94 2.96
CA GLY A 59 9.72 0.67 2.36
C GLY A 59 9.35 -0.42 3.37
N ALA A 60 9.48 -0.19 4.69
CA ALA A 60 9.22 -1.23 5.68
C ALA A 60 7.75 -1.29 6.09
N TYR A 61 7.29 -2.50 6.43
CA TYR A 61 5.95 -2.71 6.95
C TYR A 61 5.74 -2.05 8.32
N ALA A 62 6.76 -2.07 9.18
CA ALA A 62 6.67 -1.50 10.53
C ALA A 62 6.40 0.01 10.50
N ASP A 63 7.12 0.75 9.64
CA ASP A 63 6.88 2.17 9.42
C ASP A 63 5.49 2.41 8.82
N TRP A 64 5.09 1.57 7.85
CA TRP A 64 3.74 1.65 7.31
C TRP A 64 2.65 1.44 8.36
N ALA A 65 2.81 0.43 9.22
CA ALA A 65 1.88 0.09 10.28
C ALA A 65 1.84 1.18 11.36
N ALA A 66 2.96 1.83 11.66
CA ALA A 66 3.00 2.96 12.59
C ALA A 66 2.22 4.17 12.05
N MET A 67 2.31 4.43 10.75
CA MET A 67 1.63 5.57 10.10
C MET A 67 0.14 5.30 9.84
N ASN A 68 -0.24 4.06 9.52
CA ASN A 68 -1.61 3.70 9.13
C ASN A 68 -2.40 2.99 10.25
N GLY A 69 -1.73 2.55 11.32
CA GLY A 69 -2.33 1.81 12.44
C GLY A 69 -3.14 2.67 13.41
N GLN A 70 -3.16 4.00 13.26
CA GLN A 70 -4.02 4.90 14.04
C GLN A 70 -5.50 4.93 13.58
N GLN A 71 -5.88 4.11 12.59
CA GLN A 71 -7.26 3.97 12.12
C GLN A 71 -7.91 2.62 12.48
N MET A 72 -7.45 1.99 13.57
CA MET A 72 -8.11 0.81 14.16
C MET A 72 -8.96 1.22 15.36
#